data_AF-A0A0Q6CRH5-F1
#
_entry.id   AF-A0A0Q6CRH5-F1
#
_cell.length_a   1.000
_cell.length_b   1.000
_cell.length_c   1.000
_cell.angle_alpha   90.00
_cell.angle_beta   90.00
_cell.angle_gamma   90.00
#
_symmetry.space_group_name_H-M   'P 1'
#
loop_
_entity.id
_entity.type
_entity.pdbx_description
1 polymer ?
#
loop_
_entity_poly.entity_id
_entity_poly.type
_entity_poly.pdbx_seq_one_letter_code
_entity_poly.pdbx_strand_id
1 'polypeptide(L)'
;MSAINTMSVQAIRDRLAAIGRDERAFAARDLDAELATVMRNGGDADATEAAQQEAERVARRLRAERIALEGLLPEAILREGAEAMVRIKLRHDEAATEVDGVIDEMVESWNAFVNATQRFEKLQDEAFALTTQASNLAHETKAGMPQLGNFRSARLDAIGDLNNRKPILPILWSSQASAVTNHHGAQTRVID
;
A
#
# COMPACT_ATOMS: atom_id res chain seq x y z
N MET A 1 -24.05 -23.66 -13.94
CA MET A 1 -22.89 -23.51 -13.04
C MET A 1 -23.34 -23.86 -11.63
N SER A 2 -22.62 -24.75 -10.93
CA SER A 2 -22.90 -25.07 -9.53
C SER A 2 -22.63 -23.85 -8.64
N ALA A 3 -23.46 -23.61 -7.62
CA ALA A 3 -23.29 -22.51 -6.65
C ALA A 3 -21.92 -22.53 -5.94
N ILE A 4 -21.24 -23.68 -5.94
CA ILE A 4 -19.92 -23.87 -5.33
C ILE A 4 -18.81 -23.18 -6.17
N ASN A 5 -18.96 -23.14 -7.50
CA ASN A 5 -17.93 -22.61 -8.41
C ASN A 5 -17.76 -21.08 -8.29
N THR A 6 -18.77 -20.40 -7.73
CA THR A 6 -18.80 -18.94 -7.56
C THR A 6 -18.53 -18.50 -6.13
N MET A 7 -18.24 -19.43 -5.21
CA MET A 7 -17.93 -19.09 -3.82
C MET A 7 -16.62 -18.28 -3.74
N SER A 8 -16.56 -17.36 -2.80
CA SER A 8 -15.33 -16.64 -2.49
C SER A 8 -14.32 -17.52 -1.76
N VAL A 9 -13.04 -17.14 -1.78
CA VAL A 9 -11.97 -17.83 -1.05
C VAL A 9 -12.32 -17.97 0.43
N GLN A 10 -12.84 -16.90 1.03
CA GLN A 10 -13.24 -16.92 2.43
C GLN A 10 -14.43 -17.85 2.68
N ALA A 11 -15.46 -17.81 1.83
CA ALA A 11 -16.61 -18.70 1.95
C ALA A 11 -16.23 -20.18 1.82
N ILE A 12 -15.30 -20.52 0.91
CA ILE A 12 -14.78 -21.88 0.75
C ILE A 12 -14.03 -22.31 2.02
N ARG A 13 -13.15 -21.46 2.56
CA ARG A 13 -12.42 -21.75 3.81
C ARG A 13 -13.34 -21.95 5.01
N ASP A 14 -14.34 -21.08 5.15
CA ASP A 14 -15.32 -21.18 6.23
C ASP A 14 -16.14 -22.47 6.13
N ARG A 15 -16.52 -22.87 4.91
CA ARG A 15 -17.25 -24.11 4.67
C ARG A 15 -16.39 -25.34 4.95
N LEU A 16 -15.12 -25.36 4.52
CA LEU A 16 -14.17 -26.42 4.85
C LEU A 16 -13.97 -26.56 6.36
N ALA A 17 -13.85 -25.43 7.08
CA ALA A 17 -13.74 -25.43 8.53
C ALA A 17 -15.01 -25.97 9.23
N ALA A 18 -16.19 -25.67 8.69
CA ALA A 18 -17.46 -26.22 9.16
C ALA A 18 -17.53 -27.75 8.96
N ILE A 19 -17.22 -28.23 7.76
CA ILE A 19 -17.16 -29.67 7.46
C ILE A 19 -16.20 -30.38 8.42
N GLY A 20 -15.02 -29.81 8.67
CA GLY A 20 -14.06 -30.39 9.61
C GLY A 20 -14.51 -30.38 11.08
N ARG A 21 -15.46 -29.53 11.49
CA ARG A 21 -16.11 -29.62 12.81
C ARG A 21 -17.12 -30.75 12.84
N ASP A 22 -17.95 -30.86 11.81
CA ASP A 22 -19.01 -31.87 11.70
C ASP A 22 -18.42 -33.29 11.62
N GLU A 23 -17.32 -33.47 10.86
CA GLU A 23 -16.58 -34.74 10.79
C GLU A 23 -15.99 -35.14 12.14
N ARG A 24 -15.45 -34.18 12.91
CA ARG A 24 -14.93 -34.45 14.27
C ARG A 24 -16.03 -34.80 15.25
N ALA A 25 -17.18 -34.12 15.17
CA ALA A 25 -18.33 -34.42 16.00
C ALA A 25 -18.87 -35.83 15.72
N PHE A 26 -18.93 -36.23 14.44
CA PHE A 26 -19.31 -37.59 14.06
C PHE A 26 -18.30 -38.64 14.56
N ALA A 27 -17.00 -38.39 14.39
CA ALA A 27 -15.94 -39.31 14.80
C ALA A 27 -15.83 -39.49 16.33
N ALA A 28 -16.36 -38.55 17.12
CA ALA A 28 -16.36 -38.62 18.57
C ALA A 28 -17.51 -39.49 19.15
N ARG A 29 -18.45 -39.96 18.32
CA ARG A 29 -19.55 -40.81 18.76
C ARG A 29 -19.06 -42.23 19.03
N ASP A 30 -19.46 -42.77 20.18
CA ASP A 30 -19.25 -44.16 20.56
C ASP A 30 -20.61 -44.88 20.48
N LEU A 31 -20.90 -45.44 19.30
CA LEU A 31 -22.17 -46.09 19.04
C LEU A 31 -22.41 -47.29 19.95
N ASP A 32 -21.35 -48.04 20.30
CA ASP A 32 -21.48 -49.23 21.13
C ASP A 32 -21.87 -48.84 22.56
N ALA A 33 -21.29 -47.75 23.09
CA ALA A 33 -21.69 -47.18 24.38
C ALA A 33 -23.12 -46.60 24.35
N GLU A 34 -23.51 -45.95 23.24
CA GLU A 34 -24.86 -45.43 23.03
C GLU A 34 -25.90 -46.57 23.01
N LEU A 35 -25.68 -47.60 22.19
CA LEU A 35 -26.55 -48.77 22.08
C LEU A 35 -26.65 -49.56 23.40
N ALA A 36 -25.52 -49.80 24.07
CA ALA A 36 -25.51 -50.47 25.37
C ALA A 36 -26.31 -49.69 26.45
N THR A 37 -26.38 -48.37 26.34
CA THR A 37 -27.18 -47.52 27.23
C THR A 37 -28.67 -47.60 26.87
N VAL A 38 -29.01 -47.54 25.59
CA VAL A 38 -30.39 -47.67 25.10
C VAL A 38 -30.99 -49.04 25.47
N MET A 39 -30.23 -50.11 25.25
CA MET A 39 -30.65 -51.48 25.59
C MET A 39 -30.85 -51.67 27.11
N ARG A 40 -29.98 -51.10 27.95
CA ARG A 40 -30.13 -51.16 29.42
C ARG A 40 -31.35 -50.40 29.93
N ASN A 41 -31.71 -49.30 29.26
CA ASN A 41 -32.81 -48.44 29.67
C ASN A 41 -34.15 -48.83 29.02
N GLY A 42 -34.19 -49.89 28.20
CA GLY A 42 -35.40 -50.33 27.47
C GLY A 42 -35.84 -49.36 26.37
N GLY A 43 -34.93 -48.57 25.82
CA GLY A 43 -35.22 -47.65 24.73
C GLY A 43 -35.23 -48.31 23.34
N ASP A 44 -35.52 -47.51 22.32
CA ASP A 44 -35.60 -47.95 20.93
C ASP A 44 -34.20 -48.03 20.28
N ALA A 45 -33.65 -49.24 20.22
CA ALA A 45 -32.36 -49.51 19.58
C ALA A 45 -32.39 -49.26 18.07
N ASP A 46 -33.50 -49.61 17.40
CA ASP A 46 -33.66 -49.46 15.94
C ASP A 46 -33.61 -47.97 15.55
N ALA A 47 -34.21 -47.09 16.35
CA ALA A 47 -34.12 -45.65 16.15
C ALA A 47 -32.68 -45.12 16.24
N THR A 48 -31.86 -45.69 17.13
CA THR A 48 -30.46 -45.30 17.32
C THR A 48 -29.60 -45.74 16.14
N GLU A 49 -29.82 -46.95 15.63
CA GLU A 49 -29.15 -47.45 14.42
C GLU A 49 -29.56 -46.66 13.18
N ALA A 50 -30.84 -46.33 13.02
CA ALA A 50 -31.32 -45.50 11.91
C ALA A 50 -30.66 -44.11 11.93
N ALA A 51 -30.52 -43.50 13.11
CA ALA A 51 -29.83 -42.22 13.28
C ALA A 51 -28.33 -42.33 12.90
N GLN A 52 -27.69 -43.45 13.22
CA GLN A 52 -26.30 -43.70 12.81
C GLN A 52 -26.16 -43.83 11.29
N GLN A 53 -27.02 -44.60 10.64
CA GLN A 53 -27.00 -44.77 9.19
C GLN A 53 -27.18 -43.43 8.45
N GLU A 54 -28.08 -42.58 8.94
CA GLU A 54 -28.26 -41.24 8.40
C GLU A 54 -27.02 -40.36 8.63
N ALA A 55 -26.43 -40.42 9.82
CA ALA A 55 -25.20 -39.69 10.12
C ALA A 55 -24.03 -40.13 9.21
N GLU A 56 -23.90 -41.43 8.92
CA GLU A 56 -22.93 -41.93 7.92
C GLU A 56 -23.22 -41.42 6.51
N ARG A 57 -24.49 -41.38 6.11
CA ARG A 57 -24.90 -40.86 4.80
C ARG A 57 -24.52 -39.39 4.67
N VAL A 58 -24.77 -38.60 5.71
CA VAL A 58 -24.35 -37.19 5.78
C VAL A 58 -22.82 -37.09 5.75
N ALA A 59 -22.09 -37.90 6.52
CA ALA A 59 -20.63 -37.90 6.52
C ALA A 59 -20.02 -38.24 5.14
N ARG A 60 -20.63 -39.16 4.38
CA ARG A 60 -20.21 -39.43 2.99
C ARG A 60 -20.43 -38.22 2.08
N ARG A 61 -21.56 -37.51 2.21
CA ARG A 61 -21.84 -36.29 1.45
C ARG A 61 -20.87 -35.17 1.79
N LEU A 62 -20.60 -34.96 3.09
CA LEU A 62 -19.65 -33.95 3.56
C LEU A 62 -18.22 -34.21 3.04
N ARG A 63 -17.78 -35.47 2.99
CA ARG A 63 -16.50 -35.85 2.39
C ARG A 63 -16.42 -35.51 0.90
N ALA A 64 -17.48 -35.80 0.14
CA ALA A 64 -17.54 -35.45 -1.28
C ALA A 64 -17.53 -33.92 -1.48
N GLU A 65 -18.26 -33.18 -0.65
CA GLU A 65 -18.27 -31.72 -0.65
C GLU A 65 -16.87 -31.15 -0.32
N ARG A 66 -16.19 -31.72 0.69
CA ARG A 66 -14.82 -31.32 1.07
C ARG A 66 -13.85 -31.45 -0.10
N ILE A 67 -13.84 -32.60 -0.79
CA ILE A 67 -12.97 -32.84 -1.94
C ILE A 67 -13.24 -31.83 -3.06
N ALA A 68 -14.51 -31.54 -3.34
CA ALA A 68 -14.88 -30.55 -4.35
C ALA A 68 -14.40 -29.14 -3.97
N LEU A 69 -14.57 -28.73 -2.71
CA LEU A 69 -14.13 -27.43 -2.21
C LEU A 69 -12.60 -27.30 -2.18
N GLU A 70 -11.89 -28.35 -1.78
CA GLU A 70 -10.41 -28.40 -1.81
C GLU A 70 -9.88 -28.27 -3.24
N GLY A 71 -10.54 -28.88 -4.22
CA GLY A 71 -10.20 -28.74 -5.63
C GLY A 71 -10.48 -27.34 -6.21
N LEU A 72 -11.53 -26.67 -5.75
CA LEU A 72 -11.93 -25.34 -6.23
C LEU A 72 -11.17 -24.19 -5.54
N LEU A 73 -10.63 -24.41 -4.34
CA LEU A 73 -9.96 -23.37 -3.57
C LEU A 73 -8.80 -22.69 -4.33
N PRO A 74 -7.90 -23.40 -5.03
CA PRO A 74 -6.83 -22.77 -5.82
C PRO A 74 -7.36 -21.87 -6.92
N GLU A 75 -8.41 -22.28 -7.63
CA GLU A 75 -9.03 -21.49 -8.70
C GLU A 75 -9.68 -20.22 -8.16
N ALA A 76 -10.37 -20.31 -7.01
CA ALA A 76 -10.94 -19.15 -6.34
C ALA A 76 -9.85 -18.15 -5.92
N ILE A 77 -8.71 -18.64 -5.40
CA ILE A 77 -7.56 -17.81 -5.02
C ILE A 77 -6.99 -17.09 -6.25
N LEU A 78 -6.80 -17.80 -7.36
CA LEU A 78 -6.28 -17.20 -8.60
C LEU A 78 -7.22 -16.13 -9.15
N ARG A 79 -8.53 -16.40 -9.19
CA ARG A 79 -9.54 -15.46 -9.67
C ARG A 79 -9.55 -14.18 -8.84
N GLU A 80 -9.71 -14.29 -7.53
CA GLU A 80 -9.77 -13.11 -6.65
C GLU A 80 -8.43 -12.36 -6.61
N GLY A 81 -7.30 -13.09 -6.64
CA GLY A 81 -5.97 -12.51 -6.69
C GLY A 81 -5.74 -11.71 -7.97
N ALA A 82 -6.16 -12.23 -9.12
CA ALA A 82 -6.07 -11.52 -10.40
C ALA A 82 -6.88 -10.22 -10.40
N GLU A 83 -8.12 -10.27 -9.89
CA GLU A 83 -8.97 -9.07 -9.76
C GLU A 83 -8.35 -8.04 -8.81
N ALA A 84 -7.78 -8.48 -7.69
CA ALA A 84 -7.08 -7.59 -6.75
C ALA A 84 -5.84 -6.95 -7.39
N MET A 85 -5.05 -7.73 -8.13
CA MET A 85 -3.86 -7.23 -8.82
C MET A 85 -4.19 -6.16 -9.87
N VAL A 86 -5.28 -6.35 -10.63
CA VAL A 86 -5.76 -5.35 -11.59
C VAL A 86 -6.10 -4.03 -10.90
N ARG A 87 -6.80 -4.07 -9.74
CA ARG A 87 -7.12 -2.86 -8.96
C ARG A 87 -5.88 -2.16 -8.44
N ILE A 88 -4.91 -2.92 -7.92
CA ILE A 88 -3.63 -2.37 -7.42
C ILE A 88 -2.87 -1.70 -8.56
N LYS A 89 -2.76 -2.37 -9.71
CA LYS A 89 -2.10 -1.80 -10.89
C LYS A 89 -2.75 -0.50 -11.31
N LEU A 90 -4.09 -0.46 -11.42
CA LEU A 90 -4.80 0.76 -11.81
C LEU A 90 -4.50 1.92 -10.86
N ARG A 91 -4.56 1.69 -9.54
CA ARG A 91 -4.26 2.74 -8.56
C ARG A 91 -2.80 3.19 -8.60
N HIS A 92 -1.88 2.27 -8.88
CA HIS A 92 -0.47 2.60 -9.05
C HIS A 92 -0.25 3.48 -10.29
N ASP A 93 -0.88 3.15 -11.42
CA ASP A 93 -0.77 3.90 -12.67
C ASP A 93 -1.39 5.31 -12.52
N GLU A 94 -2.51 5.44 -11.79
CA GLU A 94 -3.09 6.73 -11.41
C GLU A 94 -2.12 7.56 -10.55
N ALA A 95 -1.55 6.95 -9.51
CA ALA A 95 -0.61 7.63 -8.62
C ALA A 95 0.65 8.08 -9.36
N ALA A 96 1.16 7.29 -10.31
CA ALA A 96 2.29 7.69 -11.15
C ALA A 96 1.96 8.94 -11.98
N THR A 97 0.76 9.00 -12.56
CA THR A 97 0.28 10.16 -13.32
C THR A 97 0.12 11.40 -12.42
N GLU A 98 -0.42 11.22 -11.21
CA GLU A 98 -0.54 12.30 -10.21
C GLU A 98 0.85 12.85 -9.83
N VAL A 99 1.85 11.98 -9.66
CA VAL A 99 3.23 12.38 -9.33
C VAL A 99 3.86 13.21 -10.43
N ASP A 100 3.67 12.84 -11.70
CA ASP A 100 4.20 13.62 -12.84
C ASP A 100 3.63 15.05 -12.84
N GLY A 101 2.33 15.21 -12.58
CA GLY A 101 1.70 16.54 -12.46
C GLY A 101 2.28 17.37 -11.31
N VAL A 102 2.53 16.76 -10.15
CA VAL A 102 3.17 17.44 -9.01
C VAL A 102 4.61 17.84 -9.34
N ILE A 103 5.35 17.01 -10.07
CA ILE A 103 6.72 17.34 -10.50
C ILE A 103 6.70 18.55 -11.44
N ASP A 104 5.77 18.61 -12.39
CA ASP A 104 5.63 19.75 -13.30
C ASP A 104 5.35 21.05 -12.53
N GLU A 105 4.42 21.02 -11.56
CA GLU A 105 4.12 22.16 -10.67
C GLU A 105 5.35 22.60 -9.86
N MET A 106 6.14 21.64 -9.36
CA MET A 106 7.38 21.92 -8.63
C MET A 106 8.42 22.59 -9.53
N VAL A 107 8.59 22.11 -10.76
CA VAL A 107 9.53 22.69 -11.74
C VAL A 107 9.11 24.11 -12.11
N GLU A 108 7.82 24.35 -12.36
CA GLU A 108 7.31 25.69 -12.65
C GLU A 108 7.55 26.64 -11.47
N SER A 109 7.22 26.22 -10.26
CA SER A 109 7.42 27.00 -9.04
C SER A 109 8.90 27.31 -8.78
N TRP A 110 9.79 26.35 -9.04
CA TRP A 110 11.24 26.53 -8.92
C TRP A 110 11.75 27.55 -9.93
N ASN A 111 11.32 27.48 -11.19
CA ASN A 111 11.70 28.45 -12.22
C ASN A 111 11.20 29.86 -11.87
N ALA A 112 9.97 29.99 -11.36
CA ALA A 112 9.43 31.26 -10.89
C ALA A 112 10.28 31.84 -9.74
N PHE A 113 10.67 30.99 -8.79
CA PHE A 113 11.56 31.38 -7.69
C PHE A 113 12.92 31.87 -8.19
N VAL A 114 13.59 31.11 -9.07
CA VAL A 114 14.88 31.48 -9.67
C VAL A 114 14.78 32.82 -10.41
N ASN A 115 13.72 33.03 -11.18
CA ASN A 115 13.52 34.30 -11.87
C ASN A 115 13.31 35.46 -10.90
N ALA A 116 12.59 35.23 -9.79
CA ALA A 116 12.39 36.24 -8.75
C ALA A 116 13.71 36.60 -8.04
N THR A 117 14.58 35.62 -7.77
CA THR A 117 15.89 35.88 -7.13
C THR A 117 16.83 36.65 -8.06
N GLN A 118 16.90 36.31 -9.34
CA GLN A 118 17.67 37.08 -10.33
C GLN A 118 17.20 38.52 -10.47
N ARG A 119 15.88 38.76 -10.43
CA ARG A 119 15.33 40.12 -10.44
C ARG A 119 15.67 40.88 -9.17
N PHE A 120 15.64 40.21 -8.03
CA PHE A 120 16.01 40.80 -6.74
C PHE A 120 17.49 41.22 -6.73
N GLU A 121 18.39 40.36 -7.22
CA GLU A 121 19.82 40.67 -7.36
C GLU A 121 20.05 41.91 -8.24
N LYS A 122 19.44 41.99 -9.42
CA LYS A 122 19.54 43.17 -10.30
C LYS A 122 19.08 44.47 -9.62
N LEU A 123 17.99 44.40 -8.84
CA LEU A 123 17.50 45.56 -8.09
C LEU A 123 18.45 45.97 -6.97
N GLN A 124 19.12 45.01 -6.33
CA GLN A 124 20.15 45.31 -5.33
C GLN A 124 21.36 46.01 -5.98
N ASP A 125 21.82 45.51 -7.13
CA ASP A 125 22.92 46.13 -7.87
C ASP A 125 22.59 47.56 -8.30
N GLU A 126 21.39 47.78 -8.85
CA GLU A 126 20.92 49.11 -9.26
C GLU A 126 20.86 50.06 -8.05
N ALA A 127 20.32 49.59 -6.93
CA ALA A 127 20.23 50.42 -5.73
C ALA A 127 21.58 50.73 -5.10
N PHE A 128 22.53 49.79 -5.16
CA PHE A 128 23.91 50.04 -4.74
C PHE A 128 24.58 51.08 -5.63
N ALA A 129 24.38 50.99 -6.95
CA ALA A 129 24.88 51.98 -7.90
C ALA A 129 24.28 53.38 -7.63
N LEU A 130 22.97 53.47 -7.40
CA LEU A 130 22.30 54.73 -7.05
C LEU A 130 22.77 55.30 -5.71
N THR A 131 22.98 54.45 -4.70
CA THR A 131 23.54 54.86 -3.41
C THR A 131 24.93 55.46 -3.57
N THR A 132 25.77 54.81 -4.39
CA THR A 132 27.11 55.30 -4.72
C THR A 132 27.05 56.64 -5.45
N GLN A 133 26.17 56.79 -6.43
CA GLN A 133 25.96 58.06 -7.16
C GLN A 133 25.49 59.18 -6.23
N ALA A 134 24.51 58.90 -5.36
CA ALA A 134 24.01 59.87 -4.38
C ALA A 134 25.10 60.32 -3.40
N SER A 135 25.93 59.37 -2.93
CA SER A 135 27.07 59.66 -2.06
C SER A 135 28.10 60.56 -2.74
N ASN A 136 28.47 60.25 -3.99
CA ASN A 136 29.41 61.06 -4.75
C ASN A 136 28.86 62.48 -4.98
N LEU A 137 27.58 62.59 -5.38
CA LEU A 137 26.95 63.89 -5.62
C LEU A 137 26.85 64.74 -4.34
N ALA A 138 26.49 64.12 -3.20
CA ALA A 138 26.46 64.81 -1.91
C ALA A 138 27.85 65.34 -1.54
N HIS A 139 28.90 64.56 -1.79
CA HIS A 139 30.28 64.97 -1.56
C HIS A 139 30.70 66.15 -2.44
N GLU A 140 30.45 66.07 -3.75
CA GLU A 140 30.80 67.12 -4.72
C GLU A 140 30.06 68.45 -4.47
N THR A 141 28.78 68.36 -4.12
CA THR A 141 27.91 69.54 -3.90
C THR A 141 27.98 70.08 -2.47
N LYS A 142 28.63 69.36 -1.54
CA LYS A 142 28.60 69.60 -0.09
C LYS A 142 27.18 69.57 0.50
N ALA A 143 26.23 68.97 -0.21
CA ALA A 143 24.89 68.71 0.33
C ALA A 143 24.94 67.54 1.32
N GLY A 144 23.97 67.48 2.23
CA GLY A 144 23.82 66.33 3.13
C GLY A 144 23.34 65.08 2.37
N MET A 145 23.81 63.90 2.76
CA MET A 145 23.35 62.63 2.22
C MET A 145 21.88 62.41 2.58
N PRO A 146 20.98 62.15 1.62
CA PRO A 146 19.60 61.80 1.92
C PRO A 146 19.52 60.42 2.59
N GLN A 147 18.49 60.21 3.41
CA GLN A 147 18.20 58.88 3.95
C GLN A 147 17.67 57.98 2.82
N LEU A 148 18.39 56.90 2.53
CA LEU A 148 17.97 55.89 1.55
C LEU A 148 17.30 54.71 2.28
N GLY A 149 16.38 54.04 1.58
CA GLY A 149 15.69 52.85 2.09
C GLY A 149 16.61 51.64 2.25
N ASN A 150 16.17 50.62 3.00
CA ASN A 150 16.90 49.37 3.19
C ASN A 150 16.28 48.20 2.40
N PHE A 151 17.11 47.26 1.95
CA PHE A 151 16.69 46.06 1.22
C PHE A 151 16.38 44.87 2.15
N ARG A 152 15.82 45.14 3.34
CA ARG A 152 15.47 44.09 4.31
C ARG A 152 13.97 43.85 4.30
N SER A 153 13.57 42.58 4.32
CA SER A 153 12.17 42.16 4.35
C SER A 153 11.93 41.23 5.52
N ALA A 154 11.04 41.62 6.43
CA ALA A 154 10.62 40.80 7.57
C ALA A 154 10.03 39.43 7.14
N ARG A 155 9.52 39.34 5.91
CA ARG A 155 9.02 38.07 5.34
C ARG A 155 10.16 37.11 5.00
N LEU A 156 11.32 37.62 4.56
CA LEU A 156 12.50 36.78 4.30
C LEU A 156 13.09 36.26 5.61
N ASP A 157 13.12 37.11 6.64
CA ASP A 157 13.59 36.72 7.97
C ASP A 157 12.73 35.57 8.55
N ALA A 158 11.40 35.67 8.41
CA ALA A 158 10.48 34.62 8.84
C ALA A 158 10.66 33.27 8.11
N ILE A 159 11.02 33.28 6.83
CA ILE A 159 11.31 32.06 6.06
C ILE A 159 12.64 31.43 6.53
N GLY A 160 13.65 32.24 6.80
CA GLY A 160 14.92 31.77 7.37
C GLY A 160 14.72 31.01 8.69
N ASP A 161 13.82 31.51 9.55
CA ASP A 161 13.46 30.87 10.82
C ASP A 161 12.71 29.53 10.64
N LEU A 162 11.88 29.42 9.61
CA LEU A 162 11.15 28.18 9.27
C LEU A 162 12.10 27.06 8.82
N ASN A 163 13.07 27.37 7.96
CA ASN A 163 14.07 26.41 7.49
C ASN A 163 14.98 25.87 8.61
N ASN A 164 15.25 26.70 9.63
CA ASN A 164 16.03 26.28 10.81
C ASN A 164 15.25 25.32 11.74
N ARG A 165 13.91 25.35 11.70
CA ARG A 165 13.05 24.52 12.57
C ARG A 165 12.59 23.22 11.93
N LYS A 166 12.48 23.18 10.60
CA LYS A 166 12.10 21.99 9.82
C LYS A 166 12.87 22.00 8.50
N PRO A 167 13.94 21.19 8.33
CA PRO A 167 14.60 21.08 7.04
C PRO A 167 13.60 20.52 6.03
N ILE A 168 13.28 21.31 5.01
CA ILE A 168 12.28 20.99 3.97
C ILE A 168 12.76 19.87 3.02
N LEU A 169 14.04 19.46 3.11
CA LEU A 169 14.61 18.41 2.26
C LEU A 169 15.20 17.24 3.06
N PRO A 170 14.43 16.17 3.33
CA PRO A 170 14.98 14.91 3.82
C PRO A 170 15.20 13.83 2.73
N ILE A 171 14.77 14.01 1.47
CA ILE A 171 14.53 12.87 0.54
C ILE A 171 15.17 13.06 -0.85
N LEU A 172 16.46 13.36 -0.92
CA LEU A 172 17.20 13.27 -2.21
C LEU A 172 18.42 12.35 -2.17
N TRP A 173 18.77 11.75 -1.03
CA TRP A 173 20.04 11.02 -0.86
C TRP A 173 19.88 9.52 -0.52
N SER A 174 18.66 8.95 -0.52
CA SER A 174 18.45 7.53 -0.19
C SER A 174 18.26 6.58 -1.39
N SER A 175 18.39 7.04 -2.64
CA SER A 175 18.11 6.19 -3.82
C SER A 175 19.24 5.22 -4.25
N GLN A 176 20.24 4.95 -3.39
CA GLN A 176 21.31 3.97 -3.73
C GLN A 176 21.30 2.67 -2.92
N ALA A 177 20.30 2.41 -2.08
CA ALA A 177 20.23 1.16 -1.31
C ALA A 177 18.98 0.35 -1.62
N SER A 178 18.84 -0.13 -2.85
CA SER A 178 18.11 -1.37 -3.20
C SER A 178 18.28 -1.68 -4.69
N ALA A 179 19.53 -1.87 -5.13
CA ALA A 179 19.75 -2.71 -6.30
C ALA A 179 19.44 -4.15 -5.87
N VAL A 180 18.26 -4.60 -6.26
CA VAL A 180 17.81 -5.99 -6.22
C VAL A 180 18.92 -6.88 -6.75
N THR A 181 19.53 -7.64 -5.85
CA THR A 181 20.15 -8.92 -6.16
C THR A 181 19.05 -9.82 -6.72
N ASN A 182 19.10 -10.11 -8.03
CA ASN A 182 18.53 -11.33 -8.56
C ASN A 182 19.44 -11.92 -9.64
N HIS A 183 20.05 -13.05 -9.24
CA HIS A 183 20.43 -14.22 -10.02
C HIS A 183 20.66 -14.07 -11.53
N HIS A 184 21.88 -14.43 -11.98
CA HIS A 184 22.06 -15.31 -13.14
C HIS A 184 23.20 -16.30 -12.87
N GLY A 185 22.82 -17.48 -12.38
CA GLY A 185 23.63 -18.67 -12.47
C GLY A 185 23.36 -19.38 -13.80
N ALA A 186 24.45 -19.76 -14.47
CA ALA A 186 24.57 -20.83 -15.45
C ALA A 186 23.76 -20.76 -16.76
N GLN A 187 24.44 -20.36 -17.84
CA GLN A 187 24.39 -21.17 -19.07
C GLN A 187 25.80 -21.37 -19.63
N THR A 188 26.17 -22.65 -19.64
CA THR A 188 27.27 -23.29 -20.35
C THR A 188 27.25 -22.95 -21.84
N ARG A 189 28.40 -22.55 -22.39
CA ARG A 189 28.70 -22.70 -23.82
C ARG A 189 30.09 -23.31 -23.95
N VAL A 190 30.09 -24.59 -24.32
CA VAL A 190 31.21 -25.34 -24.90
C VAL A 190 31.08 -25.19 -26.41
N ILE A 191 32.02 -24.48 -27.06
CA ILE A 191 32.47 -24.55 -28.47
C ILE A 191 33.75 -23.65 -28.49
N ASP A 192 34.99 -24.03 -28.79
CA ASP A 192 35.66 -25.23 -29.30
C ASP A 192 36.93 -25.53 -28.46
#